data_AF-A0A0F8Z003-F1
#
_entry.id   AF-A0A0F8Z003-F1
#
_cell.length_a   1.000
_cell.length_b   1.000
_cell.length_c   1.000
_cell.angle_alpha   90.00
_cell.angle_beta   90.00
_cell.angle_gamma   90.00
#
_symmetry.space_group_name_H-M   'P 1'
#
loop_
_entity.id
_entity.type
_entity.pdbx_description
1 polymer ?
#
loop_
_entity_poly.entity_id
_entity_poly.type
_entity_poly.pdbx_seq_one_letter_code
_entity_poly.pdbx_strand_id
1 'polypeptide(L)'
;SIGVNLAFDDNAPGRKMRILISRAVAGEAVVNMISGTVFPNDTNWHRVMFTYDQTPATGNAKVYIDGSLADSADKTAFSPSTANSSSVLTIGENAAFTAGQELDGDLSFLAIFDRVLTVEEADLWFFKHMPENAHNNAENGGMWYIGAQSPEHDYSGDGFDGTVTGTTLVDGPPGVGGKGMGVI
;
A
#
# COMPACT_ATOMS: atom_id res chain seq x y z
N SER A 1 -15.20 -10.96 -5.02
CA SER A 1 -14.30 -10.92 -3.86
C SER A 1 -14.54 -9.63 -3.07
N ILE A 2 -14.33 -9.67 -1.76
CA ILE A 2 -14.11 -8.48 -0.93
C ILE A 2 -12.61 -8.32 -0.85
N GLY A 3 -12.07 -7.11 -0.74
CA GLY A 3 -10.62 -6.94 -0.65
C GLY A 3 -10.18 -5.54 -1.01
N VAL A 4 -9.01 -5.19 -0.50
CA VAL A 4 -8.26 -3.99 -0.83
C VAL A 4 -7.15 -4.41 -1.77
N ASN A 5 -7.02 -3.69 -2.89
CA ASN A 5 -5.89 -3.84 -3.80
C ASN A 5 -5.22 -2.48 -3.96
N LEU A 6 -3.90 -2.52 -3.84
CA LEU A 6 -3.00 -1.41 -4.10
C LEU A 6 -2.16 -1.82 -5.30
N ALA A 7 -2.24 -1.05 -6.38
CA ALA A 7 -1.54 -1.35 -7.61
C ALA A 7 -0.92 -0.08 -8.19
N PHE A 8 0.13 -0.26 -8.98
CA PHE A 8 0.72 0.79 -9.80
C PHE A 8 0.36 0.48 -11.25
N ASP A 9 -0.18 1.47 -11.95
CA ASP A 9 -0.47 1.38 -13.38
C ASP A 9 0.64 2.12 -14.12
N ASP A 10 1.59 1.37 -14.68
CA ASP A 10 2.68 1.94 -15.47
C ASP A 10 2.38 1.98 -16.98
N ASN A 11 1.11 1.82 -17.38
CA ASN A 11 0.75 2.03 -18.78
C ASN A 11 0.91 3.50 -19.15
N ALA A 12 1.69 3.78 -20.20
CA ALA A 12 1.88 5.12 -20.74
C ALA A 12 0.52 5.77 -21.08
N PRO A 13 0.20 6.98 -20.56
CA PRO A 13 1.12 7.92 -19.93
C PRO A 13 1.05 7.87 -18.39
N GLY A 14 1.73 6.89 -17.80
CA GLY A 14 2.69 7.13 -16.74
C GLY A 14 2.22 6.82 -15.33
N ARG A 15 2.87 5.81 -14.72
CA ARG A 15 3.02 5.59 -13.27
C ARG A 15 1.93 6.19 -12.39
N LYS A 16 0.70 5.72 -12.56
CA LYS A 16 -0.42 6.12 -11.71
C LYS A 16 -0.58 5.14 -10.58
N MET A 17 -1.01 5.65 -9.44
CA MET A 17 -1.37 4.80 -8.31
C MET A 17 -2.84 4.45 -8.40
N ARG A 18 -3.18 3.19 -8.13
CA ARG A 18 -4.54 2.70 -8.09
C ARG A 18 -4.89 2.16 -6.70
N ILE A 19 -6.06 2.57 -6.23
CA ILE A 19 -6.70 2.00 -5.04
C ILE A 19 -8.04 1.40 -5.46
N LEU A 20 -8.23 0.12 -5.15
CA LEU A 20 -9.50 -0.55 -5.30
C LEU A 20 -9.95 -1.12 -3.95
N ILE A 21 -11.13 -0.71 -3.51
CA ILE A 21 -11.82 -1.31 -2.35
C ILE A 21 -13.10 -1.97 -2.88
N SER A 22 -13.12 -3.30 -2.91
CA SER A 22 -14.24 -4.10 -3.43
C SER A 22 -15.23 -4.53 -2.33
N ARG A 23 -16.47 -4.91 -2.70
CA ARG A 23 -17.54 -5.22 -1.73
C ARG A 23 -18.24 -6.58 -1.83
N ALA A 24 -17.56 -7.61 -2.35
CA ALA A 24 -18.15 -8.94 -2.59
C ALA A 24 -19.12 -9.06 -3.78
N VAL A 25 -19.37 -7.97 -4.50
CA VAL A 25 -20.24 -7.98 -5.68
C VAL A 25 -19.41 -7.67 -6.92
N ALA A 26 -19.56 -8.49 -7.96
CA ALA A 26 -18.80 -8.35 -9.19
C ALA A 26 -19.09 -6.99 -9.86
N GLY A 27 -18.03 -6.27 -10.23
CA GLY A 27 -18.14 -4.95 -10.87
C GLY A 27 -18.49 -3.80 -9.93
N GLU A 28 -18.74 -4.06 -8.64
CA GLU A 28 -19.05 -3.03 -7.66
C GLU A 28 -17.88 -2.79 -6.71
N ALA A 29 -17.36 -1.56 -6.74
CA ALA A 29 -16.31 -1.10 -5.86
C ALA A 29 -16.80 0.07 -5.00
N VAL A 30 -16.38 0.10 -3.75
CA VAL A 30 -16.59 1.25 -2.84
C VAL A 30 -15.69 2.41 -3.25
N VAL A 31 -14.44 2.08 -3.60
CA VAL A 31 -13.45 3.02 -4.14
C VAL A 31 -12.80 2.34 -5.34
N ASN A 32 -12.71 3.05 -6.46
CA ASN A 32 -11.94 2.64 -7.63
C ASN A 32 -11.23 3.89 -8.17
N MET A 33 -10.16 4.26 -7.50
CA MET A 33 -9.41 5.48 -7.79
C MET A 33 -8.15 5.13 -8.59
N ILE A 34 -7.89 5.88 -9.65
CA ILE A 34 -6.60 5.96 -10.31
C ILE A 34 -6.14 7.41 -10.12
N SER A 35 -4.92 7.63 -9.61
CA SER A 35 -4.43 8.96 -9.35
C SER A 35 -4.32 9.78 -10.64
N GLY A 36 -4.78 11.02 -10.61
CA GLY A 36 -4.50 12.03 -11.63
C GLY A 36 -3.03 12.46 -11.61
N THR A 37 -2.41 12.41 -10.44
CA THR A 37 -0.98 12.67 -10.23
C THR A 37 -0.14 11.47 -10.66
N VAL A 38 0.94 11.74 -11.40
CA VAL A 38 1.94 10.74 -11.79
C VAL A 38 2.94 10.60 -10.64
N PHE A 39 3.21 9.36 -10.23
CA PHE A 39 4.24 9.06 -9.26
C PHE A 39 5.62 9.51 -9.77
N PRO A 40 6.47 10.13 -8.94
CA PRO A 40 7.79 10.59 -9.37
C PRO A 40 8.57 9.51 -10.13
N ASN A 41 9.09 9.89 -11.31
CA ASN A 41 9.98 9.03 -12.09
C ASN A 41 11.43 9.47 -11.85
N ASP A 42 11.91 9.15 -10.65
CA ASP A 42 13.31 9.31 -10.29
C ASP A 42 13.80 8.07 -9.54
N THR A 43 15.02 8.14 -9.00
CA THR A 43 15.65 7.05 -8.23
C THR A 43 15.56 7.27 -6.73
N ASN A 44 14.76 8.23 -6.27
CA ASN A 44 14.62 8.55 -4.86
C ASN A 44 13.57 7.64 -4.21
N TRP A 45 13.78 7.36 -2.93
CA TRP A 45 12.77 6.71 -2.12
C TRP A 45 11.68 7.70 -1.74
N HIS A 46 10.43 7.33 -1.99
CA HIS A 46 9.25 8.13 -1.65
C HIS A 46 8.37 7.39 -0.65
N ARG A 47 7.75 8.17 0.25
CA ARG A 47 6.72 7.63 1.15
C ARG A 47 5.35 7.84 0.53
N VAL A 48 4.62 6.75 0.34
CA VAL A 48 3.24 6.77 -0.16
C VAL A 48 2.28 6.40 0.95
N MET A 49 1.25 7.23 1.15
CA MET A 49 0.16 6.94 2.09
C MET A 49 -1.18 6.99 1.38
N PHE A 50 -2.00 5.99 1.65
CA PHE A 50 -3.39 5.93 1.22
C PHE A 50 -4.30 5.95 2.44
N THR A 51 -5.34 6.78 2.40
CA THR A 51 -6.37 6.81 3.45
C THR A 51 -7.74 6.64 2.85
N TYR A 52 -8.61 5.91 3.53
CA TYR A 52 -10.04 5.84 3.21
C TYR A 52 -10.87 6.08 4.48
N ASP A 53 -11.65 7.16 4.48
CA ASP A 53 -12.65 7.46 5.51
C ASP A 53 -14.06 7.35 4.89
N GLN A 54 -14.91 6.47 5.43
CA GLN A 54 -16.28 6.31 4.95
C GLN A 54 -17.22 7.44 5.42
N THR A 55 -16.83 8.20 6.45
CA THR A 55 -17.67 9.19 7.15
C THR A 55 -18.03 10.42 6.29
N PRO A 56 -17.09 11.10 5.61
CA PRO A 56 -17.42 12.28 4.84
C PRO A 56 -18.22 11.94 3.58
N ALA A 57 -18.92 12.93 3.01
CA ALA A 57 -19.67 12.76 1.77
C ALA A 57 -18.76 12.76 0.52
N THR A 58 -17.64 13.47 0.60
CA THR A 58 -16.64 13.65 -0.46
C THR A 58 -15.23 13.61 0.12
N GLY A 59 -14.22 13.37 -0.73
CA GLY A 59 -12.81 13.28 -0.34
C GLY A 59 -12.52 12.09 0.58
N ASN A 60 -13.27 10.99 0.40
CA ASN A 60 -13.19 9.79 1.22
C ASN A 60 -11.85 9.09 1.08
N ALA A 61 -11.33 8.99 -0.15
CA ALA A 61 -10.06 8.39 -0.46
C ALA A 61 -9.03 9.49 -0.74
N LYS A 62 -7.83 9.37 -0.17
CA LYS A 62 -6.75 10.33 -0.40
C LYS A 62 -5.42 9.61 -0.61
N VAL A 63 -4.57 10.23 -1.41
CA VAL A 63 -3.22 9.78 -1.73
C VAL A 63 -2.26 10.87 -1.32
N TYR A 64 -1.21 10.50 -0.58
CA TYR A 64 -0.15 11.40 -0.19
C TYR A 64 1.19 10.85 -0.67
N ILE A 65 2.04 11.74 -1.17
CA ILE A 65 3.43 11.47 -1.53
C ILE A 65 4.29 12.39 -0.68
N ASP A 66 5.23 11.83 0.06
CA ASP A 66 6.15 12.55 0.96
C ASP A 66 5.42 13.49 1.93
N GLY A 67 4.25 13.03 2.42
CA GLY A 67 3.38 13.77 3.34
C GLY A 67 2.52 14.86 2.70
N SER A 68 2.69 15.15 1.41
CA SER A 68 1.84 16.12 0.70
C SER A 68 0.66 15.43 0.02
N LEU A 69 -0.54 16.03 0.12
CA LEU A 69 -1.72 15.52 -0.58
C LEU A 69 -1.49 15.59 -2.10
N ALA A 70 -1.39 14.41 -2.72
CA ALA A 70 -1.15 14.27 -4.15
C ALA A 70 -2.47 14.17 -4.92
N ASP A 71 -3.49 13.51 -4.36
CA ASP A 71 -4.80 13.36 -5.00
C ASP A 71 -5.90 12.92 -4.02
N SER A 72 -7.17 13.03 -4.43
CA SER A 72 -8.33 12.55 -3.67
C SER A 72 -9.47 12.09 -4.56
N ALA A 73 -10.28 11.15 -4.08
CA ALA A 73 -11.47 10.68 -4.74
C ALA A 73 -12.64 10.48 -3.77
N ASP A 74 -13.84 10.56 -4.32
CA ASP A 74 -15.08 10.24 -3.61
C ASP A 74 -15.33 8.74 -3.65
N LYS A 75 -15.94 8.22 -2.58
CA LYS A 75 -16.49 6.86 -2.61
C LYS A 75 -17.65 6.78 -3.59
N THR A 76 -17.92 5.59 -4.11
CA THR A 76 -19.12 5.35 -4.91
C THR A 76 -20.38 5.38 -4.04
N ALA A 77 -21.56 5.18 -4.66
CA ALA A 77 -22.81 5.02 -3.93
C ALA A 77 -22.86 3.72 -3.08
N PHE A 78 -21.85 2.86 -3.19
CA PHE A 78 -21.83 1.57 -2.53
C PHE A 78 -21.16 1.64 -1.14
N SER A 79 -21.64 0.78 -0.22
CA SER A 79 -21.04 0.60 1.11
C SER A 79 -20.05 -0.56 1.14
N PRO A 80 -18.99 -0.50 1.97
CA PRO A 80 -18.13 -1.64 2.28
C PRO A 80 -18.90 -2.83 2.84
N SER A 81 -18.36 -4.02 2.59
CA SER A 81 -18.81 -5.25 3.22
C SER A 81 -18.09 -5.45 4.56
N THR A 82 -18.78 -6.07 5.52
CA THR A 82 -18.19 -6.51 6.80
C THR A 82 -17.71 -7.97 6.76
N ALA A 83 -17.94 -8.68 5.66
CA ALA A 83 -17.49 -10.06 5.52
C ALA A 83 -15.99 -10.14 5.19
N ASN A 84 -15.35 -11.23 5.62
CA ASN A 84 -13.94 -11.47 5.35
C ASN A 84 -13.67 -11.58 3.84
N SER A 85 -12.51 -11.07 3.43
CA SER A 85 -12.00 -11.27 2.08
C SER A 85 -11.74 -12.76 1.82
N SER A 86 -12.18 -13.25 0.67
CA SER A 86 -11.78 -14.55 0.13
C SER A 86 -10.54 -14.45 -0.77
N SER A 87 -9.99 -13.24 -0.92
CA SER A 87 -8.82 -12.94 -1.75
C SER A 87 -7.62 -12.70 -0.85
N VAL A 88 -6.45 -13.13 -1.31
CA VAL A 88 -5.20 -12.80 -0.64
C VAL A 88 -4.88 -11.32 -0.91
N LEU A 89 -4.33 -10.64 0.09
CA LEU A 89 -3.76 -9.31 -0.10
C LEU A 89 -2.51 -9.44 -0.99
N THR A 90 -2.50 -8.76 -2.12
CA THR A 90 -1.32 -8.69 -3.00
C THR A 90 -0.82 -7.25 -3.08
N ILE A 91 0.49 -7.09 -3.15
CA ILE A 91 1.20 -5.82 -3.18
C ILE A 91 2.19 -5.88 -4.34
N GLY A 92 2.25 -4.84 -5.17
CA GLY A 92 3.12 -4.79 -6.35
C GLY A 92 2.65 -5.64 -7.54
N GLU A 93 1.62 -6.46 -7.36
CA GLU A 93 1.00 -7.27 -8.41
C GLU A 93 -0.50 -7.43 -8.12
N ASN A 94 -1.29 -7.64 -9.17
CA ASN A 94 -2.62 -8.22 -9.04
C ASN A 94 -2.74 -9.38 -10.03
N ALA A 95 -2.95 -10.60 -9.51
CA ALA A 95 -3.08 -11.81 -10.34
C ALA A 95 -4.24 -11.77 -11.36
N ALA A 96 -5.16 -10.80 -11.24
CA ALA A 96 -6.26 -10.58 -12.19
C ALA A 96 -5.99 -9.48 -13.22
N PHE A 97 -4.84 -8.78 -13.14
CA PHE A 97 -4.46 -7.74 -14.10
C PHE A 97 -3.60 -8.30 -15.24
N THR A 98 -3.60 -7.58 -16.36
CA THR A 98 -2.86 -7.96 -17.57
C THR A 98 -1.40 -7.55 -17.39
N ALA A 99 -0.46 -8.27 -17.99
CA ALA A 99 0.97 -7.91 -17.98
C ALA A 99 1.19 -6.41 -18.28
N GLY A 100 1.98 -5.74 -17.47
CA GLY A 100 2.22 -4.29 -17.50
C GLY A 100 1.44 -3.48 -16.46
N GLN A 101 0.87 -4.13 -15.44
CA GLN A 101 0.18 -3.48 -14.31
C GLN A 101 0.77 -3.89 -12.95
N GLU A 102 1.95 -4.51 -13.00
CA GLU A 102 2.84 -4.75 -11.88
C GLU A 102 3.58 -3.46 -11.52
N LEU A 103 4.02 -3.36 -10.28
CA LEU A 103 4.96 -2.32 -9.89
C LEU A 103 6.31 -2.61 -10.57
N ASP A 104 6.79 -1.67 -11.37
CA ASP A 104 8.21 -1.60 -11.78
C ASP A 104 8.92 -0.60 -10.85
N GLY A 105 9.53 -1.12 -9.80
CA GLY A 105 10.16 -0.30 -8.76
C GLY A 105 10.48 -1.03 -7.46
N ASP A 106 11.01 -0.26 -6.50
CA ASP A 106 11.49 -0.79 -5.23
C ASP A 106 10.49 -0.55 -4.07
N LEU A 107 10.30 -1.56 -3.22
CA LEU A 107 9.55 -1.48 -1.96
C LEU A 107 10.46 -1.85 -0.79
N SER A 108 10.28 -1.21 0.36
CA SER A 108 11.06 -1.54 1.58
C SER A 108 10.21 -1.68 2.82
N PHE A 109 9.07 -0.99 2.91
CA PHE A 109 8.25 -1.00 4.11
C PHE A 109 6.77 -0.84 3.80
N LEU A 110 5.95 -1.69 4.43
CA LEU A 110 4.50 -1.68 4.31
C LEU A 110 3.84 -1.81 5.69
N ALA A 111 2.81 -0.99 5.92
CA ALA A 111 1.96 -1.07 7.09
C ALA A 111 0.50 -0.80 6.71
N ILE A 112 -0.43 -1.47 7.39
CA ILE A 112 -1.87 -1.30 7.22
C ILE A 112 -2.52 -1.02 8.57
N PHE A 113 -3.43 -0.05 8.60
CA PHE A 113 -4.12 0.40 9.80
C PHE A 113 -5.63 0.22 9.66
N ASP A 114 -6.32 -0.03 10.77
CA ASP A 114 -7.77 -0.13 10.86
C ASP A 114 -8.46 1.24 11.06
N ARG A 115 -7.66 2.31 11.14
CA ARG A 115 -8.10 3.70 11.29
C ARG A 115 -7.41 4.62 10.30
N VAL A 116 -8.02 5.77 10.08
CA VAL A 116 -7.42 6.86 9.29
C VAL A 116 -6.34 7.54 10.14
N LEU A 117 -5.11 7.55 9.63
CA LEU A 117 -4.02 8.35 10.19
C LEU A 117 -4.01 9.74 9.56
N THR A 118 -3.64 10.74 10.36
CA THR A 118 -3.10 12.00 9.84
C THR A 118 -1.71 11.78 9.23
N VAL A 119 -1.26 12.71 8.38
CA VAL A 119 0.10 12.65 7.83
C VAL A 119 1.12 12.68 8.96
N GLU A 120 0.93 13.56 9.94
CA GLU A 120 1.85 13.71 11.07
C GLU A 120 1.95 12.43 11.91
N GLU A 121 0.81 11.76 12.16
CA GLU A 121 0.81 10.46 12.84
C GLU A 121 1.54 9.39 12.03
N ALA A 122 1.28 9.31 10.72
CA ALA A 122 1.91 8.33 9.85
C ALA A 122 3.43 8.56 9.76
N ASP A 123 3.87 9.81 9.75
CA ASP A 123 5.28 10.19 9.75
C ASP A 123 5.97 9.77 11.04
N LEU A 124 5.42 10.17 12.18
CA LEU A 124 5.95 9.80 13.49
C LEU A 124 5.99 8.28 13.67
N TRP A 125 4.93 7.60 13.22
CA TRP A 125 4.85 6.16 13.29
C TRP A 125 5.89 5.50 12.38
N PHE A 126 6.01 5.93 11.12
CA PHE A 126 7.00 5.41 10.18
C PHE A 126 8.42 5.48 10.76
N PHE A 127 8.87 6.67 11.22
CA PHE A 127 10.22 6.84 11.78
C PHE A 127 10.45 6.04 13.06
N LYS A 128 9.44 5.91 13.91
CA LYS A 128 9.53 5.11 15.15
C LYS A 128 9.71 3.61 14.86
N HIS A 129 9.18 3.11 13.75
CA HIS A 129 9.11 1.67 13.44
C HIS A 129 9.96 1.28 12.24
N MET A 130 10.96 2.08 11.86
CA MET A 130 11.94 1.66 10.85
C MET A 130 12.76 0.45 11.32
N PRO A 131 13.32 -0.38 10.41
CA PRO A 131 14.07 -1.59 10.77
C PRO A 131 15.17 -1.37 11.82
N GLU A 132 15.83 -0.21 11.78
CA GLU A 132 16.86 0.17 12.76
C GLU A 132 16.32 0.42 14.18
N ASN A 133 15.01 0.61 14.31
CA ASN A 133 14.27 0.89 15.55
C ASN A 133 13.21 -0.20 15.87
N ALA A 134 13.32 -1.39 15.27
CA ALA A 134 12.30 -2.44 15.36
C ALA A 134 11.99 -2.84 16.82
N HIS A 135 10.82 -2.40 17.30
CA HIS A 135 10.20 -2.83 18.55
C HIS A 135 8.91 -3.56 18.21
N ASN A 136 8.68 -4.73 18.82
CA ASN A 136 7.49 -5.57 18.62
C ASN A 136 6.23 -4.77 18.99
N ASN A 137 5.43 -4.33 18.01
CA ASN A 137 4.37 -3.35 18.27
C ASN A 137 3.01 -3.81 17.70
N ALA A 138 2.03 -3.93 18.60
CA ALA A 138 0.70 -4.52 18.41
C ALA A 138 -0.41 -3.51 18.02
N GLU A 139 -0.10 -2.52 17.19
CA GLU A 139 -1.06 -1.42 16.87
C GLU A 139 -1.61 -1.44 15.43
N ASN A 140 -1.27 -2.43 14.60
CA ASN A 140 -1.55 -2.45 13.17
C ASN A 140 -2.28 -3.73 12.74
N GLY A 141 -3.04 -3.68 11.64
CA GLY A 141 -3.59 -4.88 10.99
C GLY A 141 -2.58 -5.62 10.10
N GLY A 142 -1.28 -5.37 10.28
CA GLY A 142 -0.15 -5.94 9.51
C GLY A 142 1.03 -4.97 9.31
N MET A 143 2.27 -5.46 9.46
CA MET A 143 3.50 -4.70 9.22
C MET A 143 4.62 -5.58 8.68
N TRP A 144 5.23 -5.21 7.55
CA TRP A 144 6.29 -5.97 6.89
C TRP A 144 7.49 -5.09 6.49
N TYR A 145 8.69 -5.55 6.82
CA TYR A 145 9.96 -5.02 6.27
C TYR A 145 10.32 -5.81 5.02
N ILE A 146 10.02 -5.27 3.86
CA ILE A 146 10.12 -5.98 2.59
C ILE A 146 11.58 -6.04 2.13
N GLY A 147 12.11 -7.26 1.91
CA GLY A 147 13.47 -7.52 1.44
C GLY A 147 14.41 -8.03 2.51
N ALA A 148 13.92 -8.33 3.71
CA ALA A 148 14.75 -8.84 4.78
C ALA A 148 14.97 -10.36 4.62
N GLN A 149 13.88 -11.14 4.52
CA GLN A 149 13.87 -12.61 4.41
C GLN A 149 12.52 -13.09 3.84
N SER A 150 12.47 -14.21 3.11
CA SER A 150 11.20 -14.86 2.72
C SER A 150 11.06 -16.19 3.46
N PRO A 151 9.93 -16.48 4.16
CA PRO A 151 8.74 -15.64 4.33
C PRO A 151 9.02 -14.31 5.05
N GLU A 152 8.34 -13.25 4.62
CA GLU A 152 8.43 -11.93 5.25
C GLU A 152 7.62 -11.94 6.54
N HIS A 153 8.32 -11.82 7.66
CA HIS A 153 7.67 -11.86 8.96
C HIS A 153 6.73 -10.67 9.15
N ASP A 154 5.55 -10.92 9.71
CA ASP A 154 4.65 -9.86 10.18
C ASP A 154 5.06 -9.38 11.56
N TYR A 155 5.58 -8.15 11.60
CA TYR A 155 6.07 -7.51 12.81
C TYR A 155 4.97 -6.83 13.63
N SER A 156 3.71 -6.83 13.17
CA SER A 156 2.57 -6.36 13.96
C SER A 156 2.20 -7.32 15.09
N GLY A 157 2.56 -8.60 14.95
CA GLY A 157 2.22 -9.65 15.91
C GLY A 157 0.88 -10.34 15.66
N ASP A 158 0.19 -10.02 14.56
CA ASP A 158 -1.08 -10.65 14.18
C ASP A 158 -0.91 -11.97 13.40
N GLY A 159 0.33 -12.30 13.03
CA GLY A 159 0.69 -13.57 12.40
C GLY A 159 0.39 -13.60 10.90
N PHE A 160 0.33 -12.43 10.25
CA PHE A 160 0.11 -12.30 8.82
C PHE A 160 1.41 -12.40 8.01
N ASP A 161 2.26 -13.40 8.28
CA ASP A 161 3.52 -13.58 7.54
C ASP A 161 3.28 -13.63 6.03
N GLY A 162 4.05 -12.85 5.27
CA GLY A 162 3.97 -12.74 3.82
C GLY A 162 4.93 -13.69 3.10
N THR A 163 4.71 -13.94 1.82
CA THR A 163 5.69 -14.61 0.96
C THR A 163 6.03 -13.69 -0.19
N VAL A 164 7.33 -13.56 -0.47
CA VAL A 164 7.79 -12.79 -1.62
C VAL A 164 8.35 -13.69 -2.70
N THR A 165 7.98 -13.41 -3.96
CA THR A 165 8.35 -14.18 -5.15
C THR A 165 8.70 -13.26 -6.31
N GLY A 166 9.61 -13.67 -7.20
CA GLY A 166 9.83 -12.99 -8.49
C GLY A 166 10.55 -11.64 -8.44
N THR A 167 11.39 -11.40 -7.43
CA THR A 167 11.98 -10.08 -7.17
C THR A 167 13.45 -10.19 -6.75
N THR A 168 14.17 -9.07 -6.82
CA THR A 168 15.58 -8.95 -6.45
C THR A 168 15.75 -8.11 -5.19
N LEU A 169 16.75 -8.43 -4.37
CA LEU A 169 17.08 -7.61 -3.20
C LEU A 169 17.87 -6.38 -3.64
N VAL A 170 17.43 -5.21 -3.19
CA VAL A 170 18.11 -3.93 -3.39
C VAL A 170 18.49 -3.31 -2.04
N ASP A 171 19.30 -2.26 -2.07
CA ASP A 171 19.55 -1.47 -0.87
C ASP A 171 18.31 -0.62 -0.53
N GLY A 172 17.95 -0.60 0.75
CA GLY A 172 16.78 0.14 1.23
C GLY A 172 16.99 1.67 1.25
N PRO A 173 15.95 2.42 1.67
CA PRO A 173 16.02 3.87 1.77
C PRO A 173 17.19 4.36 2.64
N PRO A 174 17.94 5.39 2.20
CA PRO A 174 19.05 5.95 2.97
C PRO A 174 18.58 6.45 4.35
N GLY A 175 19.31 6.08 5.40
CA GLY A 175 19.01 6.56 6.77
C GLY A 175 17.83 5.88 7.46
N VAL A 176 17.29 4.81 6.88
CA VAL A 176 16.19 4.00 7.45
C VAL A 176 16.68 2.64 7.98
N GLY A 177 17.89 2.23 7.56
CA GLY A 177 18.42 0.88 7.78
C GLY A 177 17.61 -0.19 7.04
N GLY A 178 18.26 -1.27 6.60
CA GLY A 178 17.56 -2.41 5.99
C GLY A 178 17.70 -2.53 4.47
N LYS A 179 17.00 -3.52 3.93
CA LYS A 179 16.98 -3.89 2.50
C LYS A 179 15.66 -3.45 1.88
N GLY A 180 15.67 -3.33 0.56
CA GLY A 180 14.46 -3.18 -0.25
C GLY A 180 14.33 -4.34 -1.22
N MET A 181 13.24 -4.35 -1.97
CA MET A 181 12.96 -5.31 -3.03
C MET A 181 12.59 -4.61 -4.31
N GLY A 182 13.35 -4.88 -5.37
CA GLY A 182 13.06 -4.42 -6.72
C GLY A 182 12.24 -5.45 -7.46
N VAL A 183 11.07 -5.02 -7.93
CA VAL A 183 10.20 -5.81 -8.82
C VAL A 183 10.59 -5.47 -10.26
N ILE A 184 10.93 -6.50 -11.05
CA ILE A 184 11.38 -6.41 -12.46
C ILE A 184 10.34 -7.09 -13.35
#